data_AF-A0A094D3F0-F1
#
_entry.id   AF-A0A094D3F0-F1
#
_cell.length_a   1.000
_cell.length_b   1.000
_cell.length_c   1.000
_cell.angle_alpha   90.00
_cell.angle_beta   90.00
_cell.angle_gamma   90.00
#
_symmetry.space_group_name_H-M   'P 1'
#
loop_
_entity.id
_entity.type
_entity.pdbx_description
1 polymer ?
#
loop_
_entity_poly.entity_id
_entity_poly.type
_entity_poly.pdbx_seq_one_letter_code
_entity_poly.pdbx_strand_id
1 'polypeptide(L)'
;MSSILRQLDIPTTIYAATKFDNFRKPRTGMWDEILEDYDLTPETVDMTQSFFVGDAAGRIAGKGFKEDFADSDRGFGDNIGLLFLTPEEYFLDEEPREYARAFQPKEYTDMAAADDAVEPPFIKSSEQEIILFTGSPASGKSTYYHTNLHPLGYVRINQDLLKTRDRCLKAARAALEEGKSVAIDATNPDEATRAHWVGLARDVGVQIRSVHFVAGKGVCRHNDVVRALNLEMNPEKRAILPNIAFTSYNSKYTPPTLDEGFNEIIEVKFRFQGTDDEKKIWSRYWT
;
A
#
# COMPACT_ATOMS: atom_id res chain seq x y z
N MET A 1 11.57 8.70 -31.42
CA MET A 1 11.86 9.94 -30.68
C MET A 1 12.52 11.00 -31.56
N SER A 2 13.65 10.71 -32.23
CA SER A 2 14.35 11.71 -33.06
C SER A 2 13.51 12.33 -34.19
N SER A 3 12.58 11.58 -34.80
CA SER A 3 11.69 12.15 -35.83
C SER A 3 10.63 13.09 -35.26
N ILE A 4 10.14 12.82 -34.04
CA ILE A 4 9.10 13.63 -33.37
C ILE A 4 9.70 14.98 -32.99
N LEU A 5 10.87 14.97 -32.34
CA LEU A 5 11.53 16.21 -31.92
C LEU A 5 11.91 17.10 -33.11
N ARG A 6 12.35 16.48 -34.22
CA ARG A 6 12.63 17.22 -35.47
C ARG A 6 11.40 17.89 -36.07
N GLN A 7 10.22 17.31 -35.86
CA GLN A 7 8.96 17.91 -36.34
C GLN A 7 8.46 19.01 -35.41
N LEU A 8 8.66 18.86 -34.09
CA LEU A 8 8.28 19.89 -33.11
C LEU A 8 9.16 21.15 -33.21
N ASP A 9 10.42 20.98 -33.63
CA ASP A 9 11.39 22.06 -33.89
C ASP A 9 11.51 23.09 -32.74
N ILE A 10 11.44 22.60 -31.50
CA ILE A 10 11.65 23.37 -30.28
C ILE A 10 12.73 22.70 -29.41
N PRO A 11 13.60 23.46 -28.74
CA PRO A 11 14.54 22.91 -27.78
C PRO A 11 13.80 22.09 -26.72
N THR A 12 14.17 20.81 -26.57
CA THR A 12 13.46 19.86 -25.72
C THR A 12 14.45 19.00 -24.95
N THR A 13 14.23 18.85 -23.64
CA THR A 13 14.92 17.88 -22.79
C THR A 13 13.99 16.72 -22.48
N ILE A 14 14.51 15.49 -22.49
CA ILE A 14 13.71 14.28 -22.30
C ILE A 14 14.18 13.50 -21.09
N TYR A 15 13.24 13.23 -20.19
CA TYR A 15 13.40 12.30 -19.08
C TYR A 15 12.55 11.05 -19.34
N ALA A 16 13.15 9.87 -19.14
CA ALA A 16 12.51 8.59 -19.44
C ALA A 16 12.66 7.60 -18.28
N ALA A 17 11.57 7.40 -17.52
CA ALA A 17 11.51 6.38 -16.49
C ALA A 17 11.46 4.96 -17.12
N THR A 18 12.54 4.18 -16.94
CA THR A 18 12.68 2.84 -17.53
C THR A 18 12.32 1.70 -16.59
N LYS A 19 12.09 2.00 -15.31
CA LYS A 19 11.83 1.03 -14.25
C LYS A 19 10.61 1.43 -13.43
N PHE A 20 10.17 0.52 -12.56
CA PHE A 20 9.10 0.78 -11.59
C PHE A 20 9.73 1.26 -10.28
N ASP A 21 10.34 2.45 -10.31
CA ASP A 21 11.03 3.10 -9.20
C ASP A 21 10.55 4.55 -9.04
N ASN A 22 11.29 5.37 -8.28
CA ASN A 22 10.91 6.74 -7.96
C ASN A 22 10.71 7.65 -9.19
N PHE A 23 11.28 7.30 -10.35
CA PHE A 23 11.14 8.07 -11.58
C PHE A 23 9.81 7.83 -12.30
N ARG A 24 9.15 6.70 -12.05
CA ARG A 24 7.89 6.40 -12.73
C ARG A 24 6.72 7.16 -12.08
N LYS A 25 6.03 7.96 -12.90
CA LYS A 25 4.80 8.67 -12.53
C LYS A 25 3.78 7.74 -11.85
N PRO A 26 3.06 8.21 -10.81
CA PRO A 26 2.95 9.61 -10.36
C PRO A 26 4.08 10.14 -9.47
N ARG A 27 5.12 9.34 -9.20
CA ARG A 27 6.24 9.74 -8.31
C ARG A 27 7.11 10.84 -8.93
N THR A 28 7.76 11.63 -8.07
CA THR A 28 8.40 12.89 -8.45
C THR A 28 9.84 12.74 -8.94
N GLY A 29 10.41 11.53 -8.99
CA GLY A 29 11.84 11.38 -9.28
C GLY A 29 12.31 12.03 -10.58
N MET A 30 11.48 12.04 -11.65
CA MET A 30 11.85 12.76 -12.88
C MET A 30 11.85 14.28 -12.71
N TRP A 31 10.98 14.82 -11.86
CA TRP A 31 10.99 16.24 -11.51
C TRP A 31 12.21 16.61 -10.69
N ASP A 32 12.59 15.75 -9.75
CA ASP A 32 13.77 15.95 -8.91
C ASP A 32 15.05 16.02 -9.79
N GLU A 33 15.17 15.17 -10.82
CA GLU A 33 16.28 15.23 -11.80
C GLU A 33 16.24 16.49 -12.69
N ILE A 34 15.04 16.96 -13.07
CA ILE A 34 14.91 18.24 -13.80
C ILE A 34 15.46 19.38 -12.94
N LEU A 35 15.17 19.39 -11.64
CA LEU A 35 15.68 20.42 -10.76
C LEU A 35 17.20 20.36 -10.65
N GLU A 36 17.75 19.15 -10.48
CA GLU A 36 19.21 18.95 -10.38
C GLU A 36 19.95 19.34 -11.67
N ASP A 37 19.51 18.88 -12.84
CA ASP A 37 20.17 19.15 -14.13
C ASP A 37 20.23 20.64 -14.49
N TYR A 38 19.31 21.44 -13.96
CA TYR A 38 19.21 22.88 -14.22
C TYR A 38 19.61 23.76 -13.03
N ASP A 39 20.21 23.18 -11.99
CA ASP A 39 20.60 23.87 -10.75
C ASP A 39 19.44 24.67 -10.12
N LEU A 40 18.23 24.10 -10.15
CA LEU A 40 17.00 24.67 -9.60
C LEU A 40 16.67 24.06 -8.24
N THR A 41 15.89 24.79 -7.44
CA THR A 41 15.18 24.26 -6.28
C THR A 41 13.68 24.45 -6.47
N PRO A 42 12.83 23.74 -5.72
CA PRO A 42 11.38 23.95 -5.81
C PRO A 42 10.96 25.41 -5.62
N GLU A 43 11.72 26.18 -4.83
CA GLU A 43 11.48 27.60 -4.57
C GLU A 43 11.93 28.53 -5.72
N THR A 44 12.84 28.08 -6.59
CA THR A 44 13.31 28.89 -7.73
C THR A 44 12.46 28.71 -8.98
N VAL A 45 11.60 27.70 -9.01
CA VAL A 45 10.66 27.46 -10.10
C VAL A 45 9.42 28.34 -9.92
N ASP A 46 9.04 29.08 -10.96
CA ASP A 46 7.74 29.75 -11.00
C ASP A 46 6.64 28.70 -11.26
N MET A 47 6.10 28.17 -10.17
CA MET A 47 5.02 27.18 -10.19
C MET A 47 3.71 27.72 -10.77
N THR A 48 3.53 29.05 -10.81
CA THR A 48 2.32 29.67 -11.36
C THR A 48 2.35 29.78 -12.87
N GLN A 49 3.55 29.86 -13.45
CA GLN A 49 3.78 29.89 -14.90
C GLN A 49 4.23 28.53 -15.46
N SER A 50 4.38 27.53 -14.60
CA SER A 50 4.72 26.15 -14.98
C SER A 50 3.49 25.26 -14.92
N PHE A 51 3.40 24.31 -15.85
CA PHE A 51 2.28 23.38 -15.95
C PHE A 51 2.74 22.03 -16.50
N PHE A 52 1.93 20.99 -16.27
CA PHE A 52 2.16 19.65 -16.78
C PHE A 52 0.97 19.19 -17.61
N VAL A 53 1.22 18.73 -18.84
CA VAL A 53 0.19 18.26 -19.78
C VAL A 53 0.34 16.76 -19.99
N GLY A 54 -0.74 15.99 -19.82
CA GLY A 54 -0.72 14.53 -19.99
C GLY A 54 -2.09 13.90 -20.16
N ASP A 55 -2.14 12.75 -20.83
CA ASP A 55 -3.38 12.04 -21.17
C ASP A 55 -3.83 11.05 -20.09
N ALA A 56 -2.92 10.59 -19.23
CA ALA A 56 -3.25 9.70 -18.10
C ALA A 56 -3.87 10.50 -16.96
N ALA A 57 -5.10 10.97 -17.18
CA ALA A 57 -5.79 11.95 -16.36
C ALA A 57 -6.93 11.36 -15.50
N GLY A 58 -7.16 10.05 -15.57
CA GLY A 58 -8.23 9.36 -14.83
C GLY A 58 -9.65 9.73 -15.26
N ARG A 59 -9.83 10.24 -16.49
CA ARG A 59 -11.14 10.67 -16.99
C ARG A 59 -12.09 9.47 -17.08
N ILE A 60 -13.33 9.67 -16.66
CA ILE A 60 -14.35 8.61 -16.74
C ILE A 60 -14.88 8.46 -18.17
N ALA A 61 -15.52 7.32 -18.44
CA ALA A 61 -16.18 7.08 -19.71
C ALA A 61 -17.28 8.12 -19.94
N GLY A 62 -17.29 8.71 -21.13
CA GLY A 62 -18.23 9.74 -21.55
C GLY A 62 -18.87 9.39 -22.89
N LYS A 63 -19.74 10.27 -23.39
CA LYS A 63 -20.39 10.06 -24.68
C LYS A 63 -19.35 10.09 -25.80
N GLY A 64 -19.05 8.92 -26.37
CA GLY A 64 -18.07 8.76 -27.46
C GLY A 64 -16.62 8.59 -27.00
N PHE A 65 -16.35 8.62 -25.69
CA PHE A 65 -15.01 8.49 -25.14
C PHE A 65 -14.94 7.37 -24.11
N LYS A 66 -13.88 6.57 -24.18
CA LYS A 66 -13.57 5.59 -23.13
C LYS A 66 -12.99 6.29 -21.90
N GLU A 67 -13.01 5.58 -20.79
CA GLU A 67 -12.25 5.96 -19.60
C GLU A 67 -10.74 5.90 -19.88
N ASP A 68 -9.97 6.73 -19.18
CA ASP A 68 -8.51 6.66 -19.23
C ASP A 68 -8.02 5.38 -18.54
N PHE A 69 -6.92 4.82 -19.03
CA PHE A 69 -6.31 3.62 -18.44
C PHE A 69 -5.66 3.89 -17.06
N ALA A 70 -5.26 5.13 -16.80
CA ALA A 70 -4.57 5.54 -15.58
C ALA A 70 -4.77 7.03 -15.29
N ASP A 71 -4.44 7.44 -14.06
CA ASP A 71 -4.42 8.82 -13.58
C ASP A 71 -2.99 9.27 -13.17
N SER A 72 -1.97 8.61 -13.72
CA SER A 72 -0.56 8.80 -13.32
C SER A 72 -0.01 10.18 -13.69
N ASP A 73 -0.49 10.82 -14.76
CA ASP A 73 -0.06 12.17 -15.13
C ASP A 73 -0.65 13.21 -14.19
N ARG A 74 -1.95 13.08 -13.90
CA ARG A 74 -2.61 13.92 -12.90
C ARG A 74 -1.98 13.74 -11.52
N GLY A 75 -1.70 12.50 -11.12
CA GLY A 75 -0.99 12.21 -9.87
C GLY A 75 0.42 12.82 -9.80
N PHE A 76 1.15 12.86 -10.93
CA PHE A 76 2.45 13.53 -11.01
C PHE A 76 2.32 15.04 -10.80
N GLY A 77 1.39 15.69 -11.50
CA GLY A 77 1.09 17.12 -11.32
C GLY A 77 0.71 17.44 -9.87
N ASP A 78 -0.22 16.68 -9.29
CA ASP A 78 -0.68 16.87 -7.92
C ASP A 78 0.45 16.68 -6.88
N ASN A 79 1.35 15.73 -7.10
CA ASN A 79 2.46 15.47 -6.18
C ASN A 79 3.49 16.60 -6.15
N ILE A 80 3.70 17.24 -7.30
CA ILE A 80 4.65 18.37 -7.44
C ILE A 80 3.96 19.68 -7.04
N GLY A 81 2.64 19.78 -7.24
CA GLY A 81 1.89 21.02 -7.11
C GLY A 81 1.89 21.87 -8.39
N LEU A 82 2.05 21.23 -9.56
CA LEU A 82 1.92 21.90 -10.87
C LEU A 82 0.47 21.97 -11.30
N LEU A 83 0.11 23.02 -12.04
CA LEU A 83 -1.14 23.03 -12.80
C LEU A 83 -1.13 21.87 -13.79
N PHE A 84 -2.08 20.95 -13.66
CA PHE A 84 -2.26 19.83 -14.58
C PHE A 84 -3.36 20.13 -15.60
N LEU A 85 -3.08 19.85 -16.87
CA LEU A 85 -4.03 19.98 -17.97
C LEU A 85 -4.00 18.71 -18.84
N THR A 86 -5.12 18.37 -19.47
CA THR A 86 -5.13 17.36 -20.53
C THR A 86 -4.72 17.95 -21.88
N PRO A 87 -4.29 17.13 -22.87
CA PRO A 87 -3.96 17.64 -24.19
C PRO A 87 -5.12 18.39 -24.86
N GLU A 88 -6.35 17.92 -24.65
CA GLU A 88 -7.56 18.56 -25.18
C GLU A 88 -7.81 19.92 -24.51
N GLU A 89 -7.68 20.00 -23.19
CA GLU A 89 -7.79 21.27 -22.44
C GLU A 89 -6.72 22.27 -22.90
N TYR A 90 -5.46 21.84 -23.05
CA TYR A 90 -4.35 22.75 -23.34
C TYR A 90 -4.24 23.16 -24.81
N PHE A 91 -4.35 22.21 -25.74
CA PHE A 91 -4.11 22.47 -27.16
C PHE A 91 -5.36 22.81 -27.95
N LEU A 92 -6.55 22.40 -27.47
CA LEU A 92 -7.82 22.56 -28.19
C LEU A 92 -8.81 23.49 -27.48
N ASP A 93 -8.47 24.00 -26.29
CA ASP A 93 -9.34 24.85 -25.46
C ASP A 93 -10.69 24.16 -25.15
N GLU A 94 -10.66 22.83 -25.02
CA GLU A 94 -11.84 22.04 -24.65
C GLU A 94 -12.10 22.11 -23.14
N GLU A 95 -13.38 22.05 -22.77
CA GLU A 95 -13.78 22.02 -21.36
C GLU A 95 -13.27 20.75 -20.66
N PRO A 96 -12.86 20.85 -19.37
CA PRO A 96 -12.38 19.70 -18.62
C PRO A 96 -13.40 18.57 -18.55
N ARG A 97 -12.92 17.35 -18.82
CA ARG A 97 -13.73 16.13 -18.66
C ARG A 97 -13.77 15.70 -17.20
N GLU A 98 -14.91 15.12 -16.80
CA GLU A 98 -15.04 14.51 -15.48
C GLU A 98 -14.03 13.35 -15.30
N TYR A 99 -13.46 13.25 -14.10
CA TYR A 99 -12.50 12.24 -13.73
C TYR A 99 -12.82 11.69 -12.35
N ALA A 100 -12.38 10.46 -12.08
CA ALA A 100 -12.57 9.81 -10.79
C ALA A 100 -11.25 9.18 -10.35
N ARG A 101 -10.92 9.33 -9.06
CA ARG A 101 -9.80 8.63 -8.44
C ARG A 101 -10.34 7.48 -7.61
N ALA A 102 -9.85 6.27 -7.88
CA ALA A 102 -10.23 5.09 -7.12
C ALA A 102 -9.63 5.08 -5.69
N PHE A 103 -8.60 5.90 -5.44
CA PHE A 103 -7.90 5.97 -4.17
C PHE A 103 -7.31 7.36 -3.94
N GLN A 104 -7.55 7.92 -2.75
CA GLN A 104 -7.12 9.26 -2.34
C GLN A 104 -6.31 9.14 -1.04
N PRO A 105 -4.97 9.27 -1.08
CA PRO A 105 -4.15 9.12 0.12
C PRO A 105 -4.56 10.08 1.25
N LYS A 106 -4.81 11.35 0.92
CA LYS A 106 -5.13 12.38 1.94
C LYS A 106 -6.34 12.04 2.80
N GLU A 107 -7.35 11.36 2.25
CA GLU A 107 -8.53 10.94 3.01
C GLU A 107 -8.18 10.06 4.22
N TYR A 108 -7.18 9.19 4.10
CA TYR A 108 -6.76 8.30 5.19
C TYR A 108 -5.87 8.99 6.22
N THR A 109 -5.17 10.06 5.84
CA THR A 109 -4.36 10.85 6.76
C THR A 109 -5.18 11.89 7.52
N ASP A 110 -6.28 12.34 6.93
CA ASP A 110 -7.19 13.32 7.52
C ASP A 110 -8.19 12.63 8.46
N MET A 111 -8.74 11.48 8.06
CA MET A 111 -9.57 10.65 8.96
C MET A 111 -8.81 10.20 10.21
N ALA A 112 -7.52 9.85 10.07
CA ALA A 112 -6.69 9.51 11.22
C ALA A 112 -6.48 10.69 12.20
N ALA A 113 -6.60 11.94 11.72
CA ALA A 113 -6.49 13.14 12.54
C ALA A 113 -7.84 13.56 13.16
N ALA A 114 -8.97 13.20 12.54
CA ALA A 114 -10.31 13.52 13.02
C ALA A 114 -10.86 12.47 14.01
N ASP A 115 -10.38 11.23 13.93
CA ASP A 115 -10.78 10.13 14.78
C ASP A 115 -9.81 10.00 15.98
N ASP A 116 -10.03 10.82 17.03
CA ASP A 116 -9.27 10.78 18.30
C ASP A 116 -9.44 9.44 19.06
N ALA A 117 -10.23 8.49 18.53
CA ALA A 117 -10.39 7.17 19.10
C ALA A 117 -9.11 6.35 18.89
N VAL A 118 -8.21 6.36 19.87
CA VAL A 118 -7.14 5.37 19.99
C VAL A 118 -7.77 3.98 19.92
N GLU A 119 -7.38 3.15 18.94
CA GLU A 119 -7.82 1.75 18.93
C GLU A 119 -7.45 1.15 20.30
N PRO A 120 -8.40 0.49 20.99
CA PRO A 120 -8.12 -0.04 22.30
C PRO A 120 -6.89 -0.97 22.22
N PRO A 121 -6.00 -0.92 23.23
CA PRO A 121 -4.81 -1.75 23.22
C PRO A 121 -5.21 -3.21 23.07
N PHE A 122 -4.41 -3.97 22.32
CA PHE A 122 -4.65 -5.40 22.20
C PHE A 122 -4.55 -6.06 23.58
N ILE A 123 -5.58 -6.81 23.98
CA ILE A 123 -5.63 -7.52 25.25
C ILE A 123 -5.53 -9.02 24.96
N LYS A 124 -4.62 -9.70 25.67
CA LYS A 124 -4.54 -11.17 25.64
C LYS A 124 -5.85 -11.77 26.15
N SER A 125 -6.42 -12.73 25.43
CA SER A 125 -7.63 -13.43 25.88
C SER A 125 -7.32 -14.63 26.79
N SER A 126 -6.07 -15.09 26.78
CA SER A 126 -5.61 -16.25 27.54
C SER A 126 -4.09 -16.20 27.79
N GLU A 127 -3.60 -17.07 28.67
CA GLU A 127 -2.17 -17.25 28.96
C GLU A 127 -1.38 -17.66 27.71
N GLN A 128 -2.00 -18.47 26.84
CA GLN A 128 -1.40 -18.95 25.61
C GLN A 128 -2.41 -19.06 24.48
N GLU A 129 -2.13 -18.40 23.35
CA GLU A 129 -2.99 -18.40 22.17
C GLU A 129 -2.20 -18.26 20.85
N ILE A 130 -2.91 -18.53 19.76
CA ILE A 130 -2.49 -18.25 18.39
C ILE A 130 -3.25 -17.01 17.89
N ILE A 131 -2.52 -16.00 17.44
CA ILE A 131 -3.07 -14.89 16.67
C ILE A 131 -2.81 -15.11 15.19
N LEU A 132 -3.87 -15.27 14.41
CA LEU A 132 -3.80 -15.48 12.98
C LEU A 132 -4.10 -14.19 12.23
N PHE A 133 -3.15 -13.67 11.46
CA PHE A 133 -3.43 -12.52 10.60
C PHE A 133 -4.13 -12.94 9.31
N THR A 134 -5.20 -12.24 8.95
CA THR A 134 -5.92 -12.42 7.68
C THR A 134 -5.97 -11.08 6.97
N GLY A 135 -5.40 -10.98 5.76
CA GLY A 135 -5.43 -9.70 5.02
C GLY A 135 -4.48 -9.67 3.82
N SER A 136 -4.79 -8.79 2.85
CA SER A 136 -4.00 -8.59 1.64
C SER A 136 -2.53 -8.30 1.96
N PRO A 137 -1.56 -8.69 1.11
CA PRO A 137 -0.20 -8.14 1.19
C PRO A 137 -0.22 -6.61 1.36
N ALA A 138 0.73 -6.08 2.14
CA ALA A 138 0.84 -4.65 2.46
C ALA A 138 -0.38 -4.00 3.18
N SER A 139 -1.24 -4.80 3.82
CA SER A 139 -2.36 -4.30 4.64
C SER A 139 -1.99 -3.76 6.04
N GLY A 140 -0.70 -3.75 6.42
CA GLY A 140 -0.26 -3.27 7.73
C GLY A 140 0.02 -4.34 8.80
N LYS A 141 -0.15 -5.64 8.47
CA LYS A 141 0.06 -6.79 9.38
C LYS A 141 1.34 -6.73 10.22
N SER A 142 2.48 -6.55 9.57
CA SER A 142 3.78 -6.57 10.25
C SER A 142 3.94 -5.39 11.21
N THR A 143 3.43 -4.21 10.84
CA THR A 143 3.38 -3.05 11.74
C THR A 143 2.47 -3.35 12.93
N TYR A 144 1.28 -3.90 12.70
CA TYR A 144 0.38 -4.29 13.78
C TYR A 144 1.02 -5.28 14.76
N TYR A 145 1.78 -6.27 14.27
CA TYR A 145 2.54 -7.17 15.13
C TYR A 145 3.52 -6.39 16.02
N HIS A 146 4.33 -5.51 15.45
CA HIS A 146 5.36 -4.78 16.20
C HIS A 146 4.76 -3.83 17.23
N THR A 147 3.63 -3.19 16.91
CA THR A 147 2.96 -2.24 17.80
C THR A 147 2.17 -2.94 18.91
N ASN A 148 1.44 -4.02 18.59
CA ASN A 148 0.43 -4.58 19.49
C ASN A 148 0.80 -5.92 20.12
N LEU A 149 1.55 -6.78 19.42
CA LEU A 149 1.79 -8.16 19.86
C LEU A 149 3.21 -8.38 20.37
N HIS A 150 4.21 -7.77 19.73
CA HIS A 150 5.61 -7.86 20.16
C HIS A 150 5.82 -7.39 21.60
N PRO A 151 5.26 -6.24 22.06
CA PRO A 151 5.41 -5.79 23.45
C PRO A 151 4.78 -6.75 24.48
N LEU A 152 3.82 -7.58 24.03
CA LEU A 152 3.15 -8.58 24.86
C LEU A 152 3.85 -9.95 24.84
N GLY A 153 5.00 -10.06 24.17
CA GLY A 153 5.84 -11.26 24.15
C GLY A 153 5.37 -12.36 23.19
N TYR A 154 4.54 -12.06 22.20
CA TYR A 154 4.20 -13.03 21.15
C TYR A 154 5.43 -13.35 20.30
N VAL A 155 5.57 -14.62 19.89
CA VAL A 155 6.58 -15.03 18.91
C VAL A 155 6.02 -14.85 17.51
N ARG A 156 6.71 -14.05 16.67
CA ARG A 156 6.34 -13.88 15.25
C ARG A 156 6.70 -15.12 14.44
N ILE A 157 5.71 -15.68 13.75
CA ILE A 157 5.90 -16.70 12.73
C ILE A 157 5.66 -16.04 11.37
N ASN A 158 6.73 -15.61 10.72
CA ASN A 158 6.68 -14.88 9.46
C ASN A 158 6.95 -15.82 8.27
N GLN A 159 5.95 -15.96 7.39
CA GLN A 159 6.06 -16.85 6.24
C GLN A 159 7.03 -16.33 5.15
N ASP A 160 7.25 -15.02 5.03
CA ASP A 160 8.22 -14.48 4.07
C ASP A 160 9.66 -14.87 4.43
N LEU A 161 9.95 -15.02 5.72
CA LEU A 161 11.24 -15.48 6.25
C LEU A 161 11.37 -17.01 6.18
N LEU A 162 10.34 -17.72 6.65
CA LEU A 162 10.35 -19.19 6.72
C LEU A 162 10.00 -19.88 5.40
N LYS A 163 9.57 -19.11 4.39
CA LYS A 163 9.23 -19.47 3.01
C LYS A 163 8.03 -20.39 2.82
N THR A 164 7.92 -21.47 3.59
CA THR A 164 6.91 -22.53 3.41
C THR A 164 6.01 -22.66 4.63
N ARG A 165 4.71 -22.89 4.42
CA ARG A 165 3.73 -23.09 5.49
C ARG A 165 4.14 -24.20 6.48
N ASP A 166 4.69 -25.31 6.00
CA ASP A 166 5.08 -26.42 6.87
C ASP A 166 6.20 -26.03 7.86
N ARG A 167 7.16 -25.22 7.40
CA ARG A 167 8.19 -24.62 8.28
C ARG A 167 7.56 -23.68 9.30
N CYS A 168 6.57 -22.89 8.89
CA CYS A 168 5.82 -22.01 9.79
C CYS A 168 5.04 -22.81 10.84
N LEU A 169 4.34 -23.88 10.44
CA LEU A 169 3.60 -24.77 11.35
C LEU A 169 4.54 -25.44 12.36
N LYS A 170 5.70 -25.93 11.91
CA LYS A 170 6.72 -26.52 12.80
C LYS A 170 7.25 -25.51 13.80
N ALA A 171 7.58 -24.29 13.35
CA ALA A 171 8.07 -23.23 14.22
C ALA A 171 7.00 -22.77 15.23
N ALA A 172 5.75 -22.63 14.78
CA ALA A 172 4.63 -22.29 15.64
C ALA A 172 4.40 -23.36 16.71
N ARG A 173 4.37 -24.65 16.32
CA ARG A 173 4.23 -25.77 17.26
C ARG A 173 5.33 -25.77 18.33
N ALA A 174 6.60 -25.63 17.92
CA ALA A 174 7.71 -25.61 18.87
C ALA A 174 7.60 -24.46 19.88
N ALA A 175 7.25 -23.25 19.42
CA ALA A 175 7.04 -22.11 20.31
C ALA A 175 5.85 -22.33 21.27
N LEU A 176 4.78 -22.96 20.80
CA LEU A 176 3.63 -23.30 21.64
C LEU A 176 3.97 -24.40 22.67
N GLU A 177 4.75 -25.41 22.30
CA GLU A 177 5.23 -26.44 23.24
C GLU A 177 6.16 -25.85 24.32
N GLU A 178 6.83 -24.74 24.04
CA GLU A 178 7.59 -23.94 25.03
C GLU A 178 6.71 -23.02 25.89
N GLY A 179 5.37 -23.07 25.76
CA GLY A 179 4.45 -22.24 26.53
C GLY A 179 4.30 -20.80 26.03
N LYS A 180 4.82 -20.47 24.84
CA LYS A 180 4.74 -19.10 24.27
C LYS A 180 3.48 -18.93 23.43
N SER A 181 2.94 -17.71 23.38
CA SER A 181 1.92 -17.34 22.40
C SER A 181 2.56 -17.00 21.06
N VAL A 182 1.87 -17.26 19.95
CA VAL A 182 2.42 -17.06 18.60
C VAL A 182 1.53 -16.16 17.75
N ALA A 183 2.14 -15.33 16.91
CA ALA A 183 1.45 -14.52 15.91
C ALA A 183 1.87 -14.98 14.51
N ILE A 184 0.92 -15.45 13.71
CA ILE A 184 1.14 -15.96 12.36
C ILE A 184 1.02 -14.79 11.38
N ASP A 185 2.16 -14.22 10.99
CA ASP A 185 2.26 -13.12 10.04
C ASP A 185 2.39 -13.66 8.60
N ALA A 186 1.22 -13.97 8.02
CA ALA A 186 1.02 -14.36 6.64
C ALA A 186 -0.31 -13.77 6.12
N THR A 187 -0.65 -14.01 4.85
CA THR A 187 -1.88 -13.44 4.26
C THR A 187 -3.15 -14.23 4.59
N ASN A 188 -3.05 -15.56 4.71
CA ASN A 188 -4.13 -16.49 5.06
C ASN A 188 -5.48 -16.20 4.35
N PRO A 189 -5.52 -16.22 3.01
CA PRO A 189 -6.63 -15.67 2.22
C PRO A 189 -7.95 -16.43 2.38
N ASP A 190 -7.92 -17.76 2.47
CA ASP A 190 -9.09 -18.62 2.39
C ASP A 190 -9.21 -19.55 3.61
N GLU A 191 -10.41 -20.09 3.79
CA GLU A 191 -10.75 -21.04 4.86
C GLU A 191 -9.81 -22.26 4.84
N ALA A 192 -9.52 -22.82 3.66
CA ALA A 192 -8.64 -23.97 3.54
C ALA A 192 -7.21 -23.70 4.08
N THR A 193 -6.69 -22.49 3.85
CA THR A 193 -5.41 -22.06 4.41
C THR A 193 -5.49 -21.87 5.91
N ARG A 194 -6.57 -21.24 6.40
CA ARG A 194 -6.79 -20.97 7.83
C ARG A 194 -7.01 -22.25 8.64
N ALA A 195 -7.64 -23.27 8.05
CA ALA A 195 -7.92 -24.57 8.66
C ALA A 195 -6.65 -25.29 9.17
N HIS A 196 -5.50 -25.08 8.54
CA HIS A 196 -4.22 -25.63 9.02
C HIS A 196 -3.81 -25.06 10.40
N TRP A 197 -4.09 -23.76 10.63
CA TRP A 197 -3.77 -23.08 11.87
C TRP A 197 -4.77 -23.39 12.97
N VAL A 198 -6.06 -23.47 12.62
CA VAL A 198 -7.11 -23.95 13.53
C VAL A 198 -6.83 -25.40 13.95
N GLY A 199 -6.41 -26.25 13.01
CA GLY A 199 -5.97 -27.61 13.30
C GLY A 199 -4.82 -27.65 14.31
N LEU A 200 -3.79 -26.82 14.12
CA LEU A 200 -2.68 -26.71 15.07
C LEU A 200 -3.15 -26.25 16.46
N ALA A 201 -4.02 -25.24 16.55
CA ALA A 201 -4.57 -24.76 17.81
C ALA A 201 -5.30 -25.88 18.57
N ARG A 202 -6.14 -26.66 17.87
CA ARG A 202 -6.84 -27.80 18.44
C ARG A 202 -5.88 -28.90 18.90
N ASP A 203 -4.87 -29.23 18.11
CA ASP A 203 -3.92 -30.29 18.44
C ASP A 203 -3.10 -29.96 19.70
N VAL A 204 -2.78 -28.69 19.91
CA VAL A 204 -2.02 -28.23 21.09
C VAL A 204 -2.95 -27.88 22.27
N GLY A 205 -4.24 -27.65 22.01
CA GLY A 205 -5.24 -27.31 23.03
C GLY A 205 -5.22 -25.84 23.45
N VAL A 206 -4.89 -24.92 22.52
CA VAL A 206 -4.84 -23.47 22.76
C VAL A 206 -5.93 -22.73 21.99
N GLN A 207 -6.26 -21.52 22.43
CA GLN A 207 -7.19 -20.64 21.71
C GLN A 207 -6.56 -20.11 20.41
N ILE A 208 -7.40 -19.80 19.42
CA ILE A 208 -7.01 -19.12 18.20
C ILE A 208 -7.96 -17.96 17.90
N ARG A 209 -7.39 -16.77 17.68
CA ARG A 209 -8.13 -15.57 17.26
C ARG A 209 -7.65 -15.11 15.88
N SER A 210 -8.57 -14.54 15.11
CA SER A 210 -8.25 -13.95 13.82
C SER A 210 -8.15 -12.44 13.96
N VAL A 211 -7.05 -11.84 13.53
CA VAL A 211 -6.96 -10.38 13.31
C VAL A 211 -7.12 -10.13 11.82
N HIS A 212 -8.26 -9.57 11.46
CA HIS A 212 -8.72 -9.41 10.10
C HIS A 212 -8.49 -7.98 9.61
N PHE A 213 -7.51 -7.80 8.72
CA PHE A 213 -7.15 -6.52 8.13
C PHE A 213 -8.01 -6.23 6.91
N VAL A 214 -8.94 -5.29 7.03
CA VAL A 214 -9.92 -4.94 5.98
C VAL A 214 -9.47 -3.79 5.07
N ALA A 215 -8.16 -3.55 5.01
CA ALA A 215 -7.59 -2.51 4.16
C ALA A 215 -7.96 -2.73 2.67
N GLY A 216 -8.46 -1.67 2.02
CA GLY A 216 -8.83 -1.71 0.61
C GLY A 216 -7.65 -1.97 -0.33
N LYS A 217 -7.95 -2.38 -1.57
CA LYS A 217 -6.93 -2.70 -2.59
C LYS A 217 -6.02 -1.51 -2.90
N GLY A 218 -6.58 -0.30 -2.99
CA GLY A 218 -5.83 0.93 -3.22
C GLY A 218 -4.79 1.18 -2.13
N VAL A 219 -5.23 1.18 -0.87
CA VAL A 219 -4.36 1.31 0.32
C VAL A 219 -3.24 0.28 0.32
N CYS A 220 -3.55 -0.99 0.05
CA CYS A 220 -2.54 -2.05 0.08
C CYS A 220 -1.46 -1.85 -0.99
N ARG A 221 -1.85 -1.50 -2.22
CA ARG A 221 -0.89 -1.22 -3.30
C ARG A 221 -0.06 0.02 -3.01
N HIS A 222 -0.71 1.06 -2.49
CA HIS A 222 -0.05 2.28 -2.07
C HIS A 222 0.99 2.03 -0.98
N ASN A 223 0.61 1.33 0.09
CA ASN A 223 1.53 0.96 1.18
C ASN A 223 2.73 0.15 0.71
N ASP A 224 2.54 -0.75 -0.26
CA ASP A 224 3.62 -1.55 -0.83
C ASP A 224 4.67 -0.66 -1.49
N VAL A 225 4.24 0.27 -2.35
CA VAL A 225 5.14 1.17 -3.06
C VAL A 225 5.78 2.19 -2.11
N VAL A 226 5.00 2.79 -1.20
CA VAL A 226 5.53 3.73 -0.18
C VAL A 226 6.64 3.06 0.61
N ARG A 227 6.42 1.87 1.16
CA ARG A 227 7.45 1.18 1.94
C ARG A 227 8.66 0.82 1.09
N ALA A 228 8.43 0.24 -0.09
CA ALA A 228 9.55 -0.22 -0.91
C ALA A 228 10.48 0.92 -1.36
N LEU A 229 9.96 2.13 -1.52
CA LEU A 229 10.72 3.30 -2.00
C LEU A 229 11.14 4.27 -0.91
N ASN A 230 10.70 4.09 0.34
CA ASN A 230 11.09 4.93 1.48
C ASN A 230 11.70 4.06 2.57
N LEU A 231 13.04 4.01 2.63
CA LEU A 231 13.81 3.09 3.48
C LEU A 231 13.50 3.24 4.98
N GLU A 232 13.28 4.46 5.44
CA GLU A 232 12.95 4.75 6.84
C GLU A 232 11.63 4.09 7.26
N MET A 233 10.66 4.03 6.33
CA MET A 233 9.35 3.38 6.54
C MET A 233 9.38 1.87 6.26
N ASN A 234 10.56 1.29 6.01
CA ASN A 234 10.74 -0.08 5.55
C ASN A 234 11.87 -0.81 6.30
N PRO A 235 11.68 -1.07 7.60
CA PRO A 235 12.69 -1.73 8.44
C PRO A 235 13.09 -3.12 7.94
N GLU A 236 12.21 -3.78 7.17
CA GLU A 236 12.44 -5.11 6.62
C GLU A 236 13.01 -5.11 5.18
N LYS A 237 13.32 -3.92 4.62
CA LYS A 237 13.89 -3.76 3.27
C LYS A 237 13.10 -4.51 2.18
N ARG A 238 11.77 -4.47 2.27
CA ARG A 238 10.87 -5.12 1.33
C ARG A 238 10.95 -4.42 -0.03
N ALA A 239 11.03 -5.21 -1.10
CA ALA A 239 10.89 -4.71 -2.47
C ALA A 239 9.41 -4.61 -2.84
N ILE A 240 9.11 -3.84 -3.90
CA ILE A 240 7.77 -3.72 -4.48
C ILE A 240 7.27 -5.12 -4.86
N LEU A 241 6.06 -5.44 -4.43
CA LEU A 241 5.44 -6.70 -4.77
C LEU A 241 4.92 -6.68 -6.21
N PRO A 242 5.07 -7.80 -6.95
CA PRO A 242 4.45 -7.90 -8.27
C PRO A 242 2.92 -7.91 -8.11
N ASN A 243 2.21 -7.36 -9.10
CA ASN A 243 0.74 -7.31 -9.11
C ASN A 243 0.07 -8.68 -8.84
N ILE A 244 0.73 -9.77 -9.23
CA ILE A 244 0.23 -11.13 -8.98
C ILE A 244 0.09 -11.47 -7.49
N ALA A 245 0.87 -10.86 -6.61
CA ALA A 245 0.74 -11.07 -5.17
C ALA A 245 -0.63 -10.59 -4.66
N PHE A 246 -1.11 -9.45 -5.17
CA PHE A 246 -2.42 -8.91 -4.82
C PHE A 246 -3.56 -9.64 -5.53
N THR A 247 -3.42 -9.93 -6.83
CA THR A 247 -4.50 -10.59 -7.56
C THR A 247 -4.72 -12.03 -7.10
N SER A 248 -3.65 -12.78 -6.82
CA SER A 248 -3.74 -14.16 -6.30
C SER A 248 -4.34 -14.23 -4.89
N TYR A 249 -4.07 -13.24 -4.03
CA TYR A 249 -4.75 -13.10 -2.75
C TYR A 249 -6.25 -12.87 -2.97
N ASN A 250 -6.59 -11.84 -3.74
CA ASN A 250 -7.98 -11.43 -3.96
C ASN A 250 -8.83 -12.51 -4.64
N SER A 251 -8.24 -13.33 -5.52
CA SER A 251 -8.98 -14.43 -6.18
C SER A 251 -9.36 -15.57 -5.23
N LYS A 252 -8.62 -15.72 -4.13
CA LYS A 252 -8.85 -16.78 -3.13
C LYS A 252 -9.62 -16.28 -1.92
N TYR A 253 -9.54 -14.98 -1.66
CA TYR A 253 -9.97 -14.40 -0.41
C TYR A 253 -11.42 -14.73 -0.05
N THR A 254 -11.60 -15.28 1.14
CA THR A 254 -12.89 -15.38 1.83
C THR A 254 -12.74 -14.78 3.23
N PRO A 255 -13.70 -13.96 3.71
CA PRO A 255 -13.62 -13.37 5.05
C PRO A 255 -13.59 -14.47 6.12
N PRO A 256 -12.83 -14.29 7.22
CA PRO A 256 -12.83 -15.24 8.31
C PRO A 256 -14.20 -15.29 8.99
N THR A 257 -14.65 -16.48 9.42
CA THR A 257 -15.91 -16.66 10.15
C THR A 257 -15.70 -17.47 11.43
N LEU A 258 -16.56 -17.28 12.45
CA LEU A 258 -16.44 -18.02 13.71
C LEU A 258 -16.62 -19.53 13.54
N ASP A 259 -17.36 -19.95 12.50
CA ASP A 259 -17.60 -21.36 12.16
C ASP A 259 -16.30 -22.11 11.79
N GLU A 260 -15.26 -21.39 11.39
CA GLU A 260 -13.93 -21.97 11.15
C GLU A 260 -13.24 -22.45 12.42
N GLY A 261 -13.72 -22.06 13.61
CA GLY A 261 -13.16 -22.43 14.91
C GLY A 261 -12.37 -21.32 15.61
N PHE A 262 -12.52 -20.06 15.19
CA PHE A 262 -11.93 -18.92 15.89
C PHE A 262 -12.70 -18.59 17.18
N ASN A 263 -11.98 -18.27 18.24
CA ASN A 263 -12.56 -17.77 19.49
C ASN A 263 -13.11 -16.34 19.33
N GLU A 264 -12.45 -15.53 18.51
CA GLU A 264 -12.80 -14.13 18.25
C GLU A 264 -12.22 -13.72 16.89
N ILE A 265 -12.91 -12.78 16.22
CA ILE A 265 -12.43 -12.11 15.01
C ILE A 265 -12.35 -10.62 15.30
N ILE A 266 -11.14 -10.09 15.28
CA ILE A 266 -10.83 -8.68 15.50
C ILE A 266 -10.65 -8.02 14.15
N GLU A 267 -11.61 -7.17 13.75
CA GLU A 267 -11.49 -6.38 12.53
C GLU A 267 -10.56 -5.18 12.76
N VAL A 268 -9.56 -5.02 11.89
CA VAL A 268 -8.61 -3.91 11.91
C VAL A 268 -8.75 -3.12 10.63
N LYS A 269 -9.21 -1.87 10.76
CA LYS A 269 -9.30 -0.92 9.67
C LYS A 269 -7.94 -0.25 9.46
N PHE A 270 -7.63 0.10 8.22
CA PHE A 270 -6.39 0.82 7.97
C PHE A 270 -6.48 2.24 8.54
N ARG A 271 -5.47 2.61 9.33
CA ARG A 271 -5.22 3.98 9.78
C ARG A 271 -3.74 4.29 9.59
N PHE A 272 -3.44 5.49 9.12
CA PHE A 272 -2.06 5.94 9.05
C PHE A 272 -1.51 6.15 10.47
N GLN A 273 -0.31 5.61 10.72
CA GLN A 273 0.44 5.81 11.96
C GLN A 273 1.88 6.08 11.57
N GLY A 274 2.40 7.24 11.95
CA GLY A 274 3.74 7.69 11.61
C GLY A 274 3.97 9.13 12.05
N THR A 275 5.18 9.63 11.83
CA THR A 275 5.55 11.03 12.06
C THR A 275 4.89 11.96 11.04
N ASP A 276 4.92 13.27 11.29
CA ASP A 276 4.44 14.26 10.33
C ASP A 276 5.19 14.21 8.99
N ASP A 277 6.48 13.85 9.00
CA ASP A 277 7.27 13.73 7.77
C ASP A 277 6.90 12.45 7.00
N GLU A 278 6.70 11.33 7.69
CA GLU A 278 6.15 10.11 7.08
C GLU A 278 4.73 10.35 6.53
N LYS A 279 3.93 11.18 7.20
CA LYS A 279 2.58 11.58 6.75
C LYS A 279 2.65 12.36 5.45
N LYS A 280 3.57 13.32 5.31
CA LYS A 280 3.80 14.07 4.07
C LYS A 280 4.23 13.15 2.92
N ILE A 281 5.05 12.15 3.19
CA ILE A 281 5.46 11.15 2.20
C ILE A 281 4.27 10.28 1.79
N TRP A 282 3.56 9.71 2.76
CA TRP A 282 2.47 8.77 2.52
C TRP A 282 1.25 9.41 1.86
N SER A 283 1.01 10.71 2.07
CA SER A 283 -0.11 11.46 1.47
C SER A 283 0.07 11.85 0.01
N ARG A 284 1.25 11.61 -0.59
CA ARG A 284 1.48 11.73 -2.04
C ARG A 284 0.85 10.56 -2.79
N TYR A 285 0.62 10.66 -4.09
CA TYR A 285 0.23 9.52 -4.92
C TYR A 285 1.45 8.66 -5.25
N TRP A 286 1.40 7.36 -4.93
CA TRP A 286 2.50 6.42 -5.20
C TRP A 286 2.17 5.36 -6.25
N THR A 287 0.90 5.18 -6.62
CA THR A 287 0.44 4.12 -7.54
C THR A 287 -0.47 4.65 -8.60
#